data_AF-A0A2V5LHG8-F1
#
_entry.id   AF-A0A2V5LHG8-F1
#
_cell.length_a   1.000
_cell.length_b   1.000
_cell.length_c   1.000
_cell.angle_alpha   90.00
_cell.angle_beta   90.00
_cell.angle_gamma   90.00
#
_symmetry.space_group_name_H-M   'P 1'
#
loop_
_entity.id
_entity.type
_entity.pdbx_description
1 polymer ?
#
loop_
_entity_poly.entity_id
_entity_poly.type
_entity_poly.pdbx_seq_one_letter_code
_entity_poly.pdbx_strand_id
1 'polypeptide(L)'
;QEFPITLRLANALASYVKYVLLAFWPNDLAVYYPYTTAGIPPWQIICAAFLLIGITAFCFFQRKIRPYLVVGWLWFLGTLVPVIGIVQVGGQTMADRYFYIPSIGLFIVIAFGLVDIARSWRVAPSLRTGIAVVVLLILATLTNAQIHRWSDSFTLFKHTLAVTPPNLMIENDLGSALSSSGLHDEAAVHFEKALEIIPAHYDSLLYDALLNMGITRFYQNRLPEAIEYCQSALRLRPDAPKAHDLLGMALAMQGHGEAALDEIRHAAELAPNDADIQKDLGVTLARLGRIPESIDHFHEALRLNPYNASAHNNLGLSLLQSGKPGESIPEFEAALRLNPELQGAADNLRRAQAQLSSQR
;
A
#
# COMPACT_ATOMS: atom_id res chain seq x y z
N GLN A 1 7.40 3.42 14.70
CA GLN A 1 8.70 2.89 15.18
C GLN A 1 9.72 4.01 15.06
N GLU A 2 10.63 4.16 16.05
CA GLU A 2 11.75 5.11 15.94
C GLU A 2 13.06 4.33 15.78
N PHE A 3 13.80 4.58 14.70
CA PHE A 3 15.13 4.00 14.52
C PHE A 3 16.15 4.73 15.39
N PRO A 4 17.24 4.05 15.83
CA PRO A 4 18.31 4.69 16.59
C PRO A 4 18.84 5.92 15.86
N ILE A 5 19.09 6.99 16.62
CA ILE A 5 19.56 8.27 16.05
C ILE A 5 20.88 8.10 15.28
N THR A 6 21.75 7.21 15.73
CA THR A 6 23.03 6.89 15.08
C THR A 6 22.83 6.32 13.68
N LEU A 7 21.88 5.40 13.51
CA LEU A 7 21.51 4.84 12.21
C LEU A 7 20.89 5.90 11.30
N ARG A 8 20.05 6.77 11.86
CA ARG A 8 19.42 7.87 11.11
C ARG A 8 20.46 8.89 10.62
N LEU A 9 21.44 9.23 11.44
CA LEU A 9 22.54 10.13 11.06
C LEU A 9 23.46 9.50 10.00
N ALA A 10 23.78 8.21 10.15
CA ALA A 10 24.53 7.46 9.14
C ALA A 10 23.79 7.44 7.80
N ASN A 11 22.48 7.16 7.83
CA ASN A 11 21.61 7.20 6.67
C ASN A 11 21.56 8.58 6.03
N ALA A 12 21.48 9.65 6.82
CA ALA A 12 21.43 11.01 6.32
C ALA A 12 22.67 11.34 5.47
N LEU A 13 23.86 10.99 5.94
CA LEU A 13 25.11 11.20 5.20
C LEU A 13 25.12 10.48 3.85
N ALA A 14 24.75 9.20 3.84
CA ALA A 14 24.65 8.43 2.60
C ALA A 14 23.57 8.97 1.66
N SER A 15 22.42 9.37 2.21
CA SER A 15 21.27 9.88 1.45
C SER A 15 21.58 11.21 0.78
N TYR A 16 22.30 12.12 1.45
CA TYR A 16 22.77 13.36 0.80
C TYR A 16 23.59 13.07 -0.45
N VAL A 17 24.57 12.15 -0.36
CA VAL A 17 25.40 11.78 -1.50
C VAL A 17 24.57 11.13 -2.60
N LYS A 18 23.66 10.21 -2.24
CA LYS A 18 22.77 9.57 -3.20
C LYS A 18 21.86 10.58 -3.90
N TYR A 19 21.32 11.57 -3.20
CA TYR A 19 20.49 12.62 -3.81
C TYR A 19 21.28 13.58 -4.70
N VAL A 20 22.55 13.86 -4.38
CA VAL A 20 23.44 14.57 -5.32
C VAL A 20 23.57 13.74 -6.60
N LEU A 21 23.84 12.44 -6.50
CA LEU A 21 23.95 11.57 -7.67
C LEU A 21 22.64 11.50 -8.48
N LEU A 22 21.50 11.31 -7.81
CA LEU A 22 20.18 11.25 -8.44
C LEU A 22 19.79 12.57 -9.13
N ALA A 23 20.31 13.71 -8.70
CA ALA A 23 20.10 14.99 -9.38
C ALA A 23 20.72 15.02 -10.78
N PHE A 24 21.83 14.30 -10.98
CA PHE A 24 22.52 14.20 -12.28
C PHE A 24 22.12 12.96 -13.07
N TRP A 25 21.83 11.86 -12.39
CA TRP A 25 21.49 10.57 -12.98
C TRP A 25 20.30 9.93 -12.25
N PRO A 26 19.05 10.33 -12.54
CA PRO A 26 17.85 9.84 -11.88
C PRO A 26 17.46 8.46 -12.43
N ASN A 27 18.23 7.43 -12.07
CA ASN A 27 17.98 6.04 -12.41
C ASN A 27 17.50 5.25 -11.19
N ASP A 28 16.72 4.20 -11.43
CA ASP A 28 16.25 3.27 -10.39
C ASP A 28 15.58 4.00 -9.21
N LEU A 29 14.67 4.93 -9.55
CA LEU A 29 13.83 5.60 -8.56
C LEU A 29 12.76 4.63 -8.08
N ALA A 30 12.62 4.54 -6.76
CA ALA A 30 11.69 3.62 -6.10
C ALA A 30 10.70 4.40 -5.24
N VAL A 31 9.50 3.84 -5.08
CA VAL A 31 8.46 4.48 -4.25
C VAL A 31 8.78 4.34 -2.76
N TYR A 32 9.56 3.33 -2.37
CA TYR A 32 9.90 3.05 -0.98
C TYR A 32 11.33 2.50 -0.84
N TYR A 33 12.12 3.10 0.05
CA TYR A 33 13.47 2.65 0.39
C TYR A 33 13.51 2.15 1.85
N PRO A 34 13.53 0.84 2.12
CA PRO A 34 13.51 0.32 3.48
C PRO A 34 14.85 0.58 4.20
N TYR A 35 14.82 0.62 5.54
CA TYR A 35 16.04 0.42 6.33
C TYR A 35 16.49 -1.03 6.19
N THR A 36 17.74 -1.24 5.84
CA THR A 36 18.32 -2.59 5.77
C THR A 36 18.79 -3.04 7.15
N THR A 37 18.56 -4.31 7.50
CA THR A 37 19.09 -4.92 8.73
C THR A 37 20.61 -4.98 8.74
N ALA A 38 21.23 -5.07 7.55
CA ALA A 38 22.68 -5.01 7.37
C ALA A 38 23.27 -3.61 7.65
N GLY A 39 22.44 -2.57 7.72
CA GLY A 39 22.88 -1.19 7.85
C GLY A 39 23.68 -0.68 6.64
N ILE A 40 24.30 0.47 6.81
CA ILE A 40 25.18 1.08 5.80
C ILE A 40 26.63 0.77 6.17
N PRO A 41 27.45 0.22 5.25
CA PRO A 41 28.84 -0.05 5.52
C PRO A 41 29.59 1.19 6.05
N PRO A 42 30.40 1.08 7.12
CA PRO A 42 31.09 2.23 7.72
C PRO A 42 31.93 3.04 6.73
N TRP A 43 32.56 2.38 5.76
CA TRP A 43 33.35 3.04 4.72
C TRP A 43 32.49 3.97 3.85
N GLN A 44 31.24 3.62 3.53
CA GLN A 44 30.33 4.47 2.76
C GLN A 44 29.99 5.73 3.54
N ILE A 45 29.76 5.61 4.84
CA ILE A 45 29.47 6.73 5.73
C ILE A 45 30.68 7.68 5.80
N ILE A 46 31.88 7.12 5.96
CA ILE A 46 33.13 7.88 6.01
C ILE A 46 33.38 8.60 4.68
N CYS A 47 33.28 7.89 3.55
CA CYS A 47 33.42 8.50 2.22
C CYS A 47 32.38 9.58 1.98
N ALA A 48 31.12 9.35 2.38
CA ALA A 48 30.07 10.34 2.26
C ALA A 48 30.35 11.59 3.11
N ALA A 49 30.81 11.42 4.35
CA ALA A 49 31.19 12.53 5.21
C ALA A 49 32.32 13.37 4.60
N PHE A 50 33.40 12.73 4.14
CA PHE A 50 34.51 13.44 3.48
C PHE A 50 34.08 14.16 2.21
N LEU A 51 33.24 13.53 1.38
CA LEU A 51 32.72 14.14 0.15
C LEU A 51 31.88 15.38 0.47
N LEU A 52 30.96 15.29 1.43
CA LEU A 52 30.10 16.40 1.82
C LEU A 52 30.89 17.55 2.44
N ILE A 53 31.90 17.25 3.28
CA ILE A 53 32.82 18.25 3.83
C ILE A 53 33.60 18.92 2.69
N GLY A 54 34.12 18.15 1.74
CA GLY A 54 34.86 18.67 0.59
C GLY A 54 34.02 19.60 -0.29
N ILE A 55 32.80 19.19 -0.65
CA ILE A 55 31.86 20.03 -1.42
C ILE A 55 31.52 21.30 -0.65
N THR A 56 31.22 21.19 0.65
CA THR A 56 30.92 22.33 1.49
C THR A 56 32.09 23.31 1.55
N ALA A 57 33.30 22.83 1.83
CA ALA A 57 34.51 23.64 1.85
C ALA A 57 34.76 24.34 0.51
N PHE A 58 34.59 23.63 -0.60
CA PHE A 58 34.71 24.22 -1.94
C PHE A 58 33.68 25.32 -2.20
N CYS A 59 32.41 25.10 -1.86
CA CYS A 59 31.36 26.11 -2.00
C CYS A 59 31.65 27.38 -1.17
N PHE A 60 32.14 27.21 0.06
CA PHE A 60 32.52 28.34 0.92
C PHE A 60 33.80 29.03 0.45
N PHE A 61 34.78 28.29 -0.05
CA PHE A 61 36.00 28.85 -0.64
C PHE A 61 35.67 29.72 -1.86
N GLN A 62 34.75 29.26 -2.71
CA GLN A 62 34.33 29.96 -3.92
C GLN A 62 33.28 31.06 -3.68
N ARG A 63 32.81 31.27 -2.44
CA ARG A 63 31.66 32.17 -2.14
C ARG A 63 31.80 33.59 -2.66
N LYS A 64 33.02 34.12 -2.77
CA LYS A 64 33.29 35.48 -3.26
C LYS A 64 33.29 35.57 -4.79
N ILE A 65 33.63 34.48 -5.49
CA ILE A 65 33.76 34.43 -6.95
C ILE A 65 32.46 33.92 -7.57
N ARG A 66 31.89 32.87 -7.00
CA ARG A 66 30.70 32.15 -7.47
C ARG A 66 29.71 31.96 -6.31
N PRO A 67 28.98 33.01 -5.90
CA PRO A 67 28.09 32.95 -4.74
C PRO A 67 26.93 31.95 -4.93
N TYR A 68 26.53 31.68 -6.17
CA TYR A 68 25.48 30.70 -6.47
C TYR A 68 25.84 29.28 -5.99
N LEU A 69 27.13 28.94 -5.84
CA LEU A 69 27.58 27.64 -5.31
C LEU A 69 27.17 27.46 -3.85
N VAL A 70 27.45 28.45 -2.99
CA VAL A 70 27.10 28.35 -1.57
C VAL A 70 25.60 28.49 -1.36
N VAL A 71 24.91 29.34 -2.13
CA VAL A 71 23.45 29.49 -2.06
C VAL A 71 22.75 28.18 -2.42
N GLY A 72 23.07 27.61 -3.59
CA GLY A 72 22.46 26.37 -4.04
C GLY A 72 22.79 25.18 -3.13
N TRP A 73 24.04 25.11 -2.63
CA TRP A 73 24.45 24.04 -1.72
C TRP A 73 23.76 24.11 -0.36
N LEU A 74 23.68 25.29 0.26
CA LEU A 74 22.98 25.46 1.55
C LEU A 74 21.47 25.25 1.41
N TRP A 75 20.88 25.65 0.28
CA TRP A 75 19.48 25.34 -0.03
C TRP A 75 19.25 23.83 -0.07
N PHE A 76 20.07 23.11 -0.84
CA PHE A 76 20.00 21.65 -0.94
C PHE A 76 20.16 20.98 0.44
N LEU A 77 21.18 21.37 1.21
CA LEU A 77 21.39 20.82 2.55
C LEU A 77 20.20 21.08 3.48
N GLY A 78 19.74 22.33 3.58
CA GLY A 78 18.69 22.69 4.53
C GLY A 78 17.33 22.07 4.19
N THR A 79 16.93 22.12 2.93
CA THR A 79 15.60 21.66 2.50
C THR A 79 15.47 20.13 2.43
N LEU A 80 16.59 19.40 2.39
CA LEU A 80 16.58 17.94 2.33
C LEU A 80 16.46 17.28 3.71
N VAL A 81 16.74 18.00 4.80
CA VAL A 81 16.68 17.49 6.20
C VAL A 81 15.38 16.70 6.52
N PRO A 82 14.17 17.16 6.12
CA PRO A 82 12.93 16.44 6.41
C PRO A 82 12.79 15.09 5.67
N VAL A 83 13.56 14.87 4.60
CA VAL A 83 13.36 13.78 3.64
C VAL A 83 14.36 12.62 3.83
N ILE A 84 15.49 12.86 4.49
CA ILE A 84 16.62 11.91 4.63
C ILE A 84 16.60 11.10 5.94
N GLY A 85 15.45 11.07 6.61
CA GLY A 85 15.25 10.26 7.82
C GLY A 85 15.85 10.85 9.11
N ILE A 86 16.43 12.07 9.08
CA ILE A 86 16.85 12.76 10.33
C ILE A 86 15.64 13.09 11.17
N VAL A 87 14.55 13.59 10.56
CA VAL A 87 13.23 13.66 11.18
C VAL A 87 12.46 12.47 10.63
N GLN A 88 12.19 11.48 11.48
CA GLN A 88 11.62 10.23 11.02
C GLN A 88 10.13 10.42 10.77
N VAL A 89 9.77 10.36 9.50
CA VAL A 89 8.37 10.34 9.05
C VAL A 89 8.17 9.00 8.33
N GLY A 90 7.81 7.96 9.08
CA GLY A 90 7.62 6.60 8.54
C GLY A 90 8.85 5.69 8.66
N GLY A 91 8.84 4.62 7.87
CA GLY A 91 9.82 3.52 7.90
C GLY A 91 10.89 3.59 6.80
N GLN A 92 10.89 4.62 5.98
CA GLN A 92 11.79 4.76 4.83
C GLN A 92 13.07 5.54 5.16
N THR A 93 14.17 5.19 4.48
CA THR A 93 15.46 5.88 4.54
C THR A 93 15.49 7.15 3.68
N MET A 94 14.73 7.15 2.59
CA MET A 94 14.69 8.18 1.56
C MET A 94 13.28 8.26 0.96
N ALA A 95 12.90 9.41 0.42
CA ALA A 95 11.60 9.60 -0.24
C ALA A 95 11.72 10.54 -1.45
N ASP A 96 11.88 9.95 -2.64
CA ASP A 96 12.13 10.68 -3.89
C ASP A 96 11.04 11.69 -4.26
N ARG A 97 9.79 11.41 -3.87
CA ARG A 97 8.64 12.31 -4.10
C ARG A 97 8.80 13.70 -3.49
N TYR A 98 9.69 13.90 -2.53
CA TYR A 98 9.96 15.20 -1.91
C TYR A 98 11.25 15.85 -2.41
N PHE A 99 11.97 15.19 -3.31
CA PHE A 99 13.26 15.67 -3.81
C PHE A 99 13.17 16.90 -4.73
N TYR A 100 11.96 17.24 -5.21
CA TYR A 100 11.75 18.39 -6.08
C TYR A 100 12.08 19.74 -5.42
N ILE A 101 11.93 19.90 -4.09
CA ILE A 101 12.31 21.14 -3.39
C ILE A 101 13.83 21.22 -3.18
N PRO A 102 14.50 20.17 -2.66
CA PRO A 102 15.95 20.17 -2.52
C PRO A 102 16.72 20.32 -3.83
N SER A 103 16.23 19.70 -4.92
CA SER A 103 16.91 19.73 -6.22
C SER A 103 17.02 21.13 -6.81
N ILE A 104 16.15 22.08 -6.44
CA ILE A 104 16.25 23.49 -6.84
C ILE A 104 17.64 24.07 -6.52
N GLY A 105 18.19 23.75 -5.35
CA GLY A 105 19.51 24.22 -4.95
C GLY A 105 20.61 23.71 -5.89
N LEU A 106 20.55 22.44 -6.27
CA LEU A 106 21.49 21.85 -7.24
C LEU A 106 21.27 22.40 -8.65
N PHE A 107 20.03 22.65 -9.07
CA PHE A 107 19.73 23.27 -10.36
C PHE A 107 20.24 24.71 -10.46
N ILE A 108 20.22 25.48 -9.37
CA ILE A 108 20.89 26.80 -9.32
C ILE A 108 22.39 26.63 -9.58
N VAL A 109 23.05 25.69 -8.90
CA VAL A 109 24.49 25.40 -9.10
C VAL A 109 24.79 25.05 -10.57
N ILE A 110 23.98 24.17 -11.16
CA ILE A 110 24.14 23.70 -12.52
C ILE A 110 23.88 24.83 -13.53
N ALA A 111 22.75 25.54 -13.42
CA ALA A 111 22.37 26.56 -14.39
C ALA A 111 23.39 27.69 -14.49
N PHE A 112 23.79 28.27 -13.34
CA PHE A 112 24.79 29.33 -13.33
C PHE A 112 26.20 28.83 -13.64
N GLY A 113 26.55 27.61 -13.21
CA GLY A 113 27.81 26.97 -13.58
C GLY A 113 27.95 26.73 -15.09
N LEU A 114 26.88 26.30 -15.76
CA LEU A 114 26.86 26.12 -17.20
C LEU A 114 27.01 27.45 -17.94
N VAL A 115 26.47 28.56 -17.41
CA VAL A 115 26.69 29.90 -17.98
C VAL A 115 28.17 30.31 -17.88
N ASP A 116 28.80 30.09 -16.73
CA ASP A 116 30.24 30.36 -16.54
C ASP A 116 31.10 29.54 -17.51
N ILE A 117 30.80 28.25 -17.67
CA ILE A 117 31.49 27.36 -18.63
C ILE A 117 31.25 27.85 -20.06
N ALA A 118 30.00 28.14 -20.43
CA ALA A 118 29.63 28.59 -21.78
C ALA A 118 30.32 29.89 -22.19
N ARG A 119 30.62 30.80 -21.23
CA ARG A 119 31.40 32.02 -21.49
C ARG A 119 32.85 31.74 -21.89
N SER A 120 33.42 30.64 -21.41
CA SER A 120 34.79 30.23 -21.74
C SER A 120 34.88 29.30 -22.95
N TRP A 121 33.75 28.75 -23.41
CA TRP A 121 33.71 27.72 -24.44
C TRP A 121 33.65 28.31 -25.85
N ARG A 122 34.73 28.16 -26.63
CA ARG A 122 34.85 28.68 -28.00
C ARG A 122 34.27 27.71 -29.04
N VAL A 123 32.96 27.47 -28.98
CA VAL A 123 32.26 26.57 -29.90
C VAL A 123 31.26 27.35 -30.75
N ALA A 124 31.14 26.98 -32.04
CA ALA A 124 30.22 27.61 -32.97
C ALA A 124 28.77 27.60 -32.43
N PRO A 125 27.97 28.69 -32.60
CA PRO A 125 26.60 28.76 -32.07
C PRO A 125 25.71 27.60 -32.51
N SER A 126 25.80 27.17 -33.76
CA SER A 126 25.05 26.04 -34.31
C SER A 126 25.35 24.72 -33.58
N LEU A 127 26.62 24.46 -33.27
CA LEU A 127 27.02 23.26 -32.53
C LEU A 127 26.56 23.31 -31.07
N ARG A 128 26.58 24.49 -30.42
CA ARG A 128 26.01 24.67 -29.07
C ARG A 128 24.52 24.37 -29.04
N THR A 129 23.76 24.91 -29.99
CA THR A 129 22.32 24.62 -30.13
C THR A 129 22.09 23.14 -30.42
N GLY A 130 22.88 22.53 -31.32
CA GLY A 130 22.80 21.11 -31.62
C GLY A 130 23.02 20.23 -30.39
N ILE A 131 24.05 20.52 -29.58
CA ILE A 131 24.31 19.82 -28.31
C ILE A 131 23.13 19.99 -27.36
N ALA A 132 22.62 21.22 -27.19
CA ALA A 132 21.49 21.48 -26.30
C ALA A 132 20.23 20.71 -26.73
N VAL A 133 19.90 20.69 -28.02
CA VAL A 133 18.77 19.92 -28.56
C VAL A 133 18.95 18.43 -28.32
N VAL A 134 20.13 17.88 -28.57
CA VAL A 134 20.43 16.46 -28.32
C VAL A 134 20.28 16.13 -26.83
N VAL A 135 20.82 16.95 -25.93
CA VAL A 135 20.67 16.77 -24.49
C VAL A 135 19.20 16.81 -24.08
N LEU A 136 18.42 17.77 -24.58
CA LEU A 136 16.99 17.87 -24.27
C LEU A 136 16.21 16.66 -24.79
N LEU A 137 16.52 16.15 -25.99
CA LEU A 137 15.89 14.95 -26.54
C LEU A 137 16.22 13.70 -25.71
N ILE A 138 17.48 13.56 -25.27
CA ILE A 138 17.89 12.47 -24.39
C ILE A 138 17.12 12.56 -23.06
N LEU A 139 17.10 13.72 -22.42
CA LEU A 139 16.38 13.92 -21.17
C LEU A 139 14.87 13.67 -21.33
N ALA A 140 14.24 14.18 -22.39
CA ALA A 140 12.83 13.93 -22.66
C ALA A 140 12.53 12.45 -22.85
N THR A 141 13.40 11.71 -23.55
CA THR A 141 13.26 10.27 -23.76
C THR A 141 13.40 9.50 -22.45
N LEU A 142 14.41 9.84 -21.64
CA LEU A 142 14.63 9.23 -20.32
C LEU A 142 13.47 9.53 -19.36
N THR A 143 12.98 10.77 -19.33
CA THR A 143 11.83 11.16 -18.54
C THR A 143 10.56 10.42 -18.98
N ASN A 144 10.32 10.29 -20.29
CA ASN A 144 9.18 9.53 -20.79
C ASN A 144 9.25 8.05 -20.37
N ALA A 145 10.42 7.42 -20.51
CA ALA A 145 10.65 6.05 -20.05
C ALA A 145 10.44 5.90 -18.55
N GLN A 146 10.85 6.89 -17.75
CA GLN A 146 10.65 6.88 -16.31
C GLN A 146 9.16 7.01 -15.94
N ILE A 147 8.41 7.91 -16.56
CA ILE A 147 6.97 8.11 -16.28
C ILE A 147 6.18 6.83 -16.56
N HIS A 148 6.52 6.08 -17.61
CA HIS A 148 5.87 4.80 -17.90
C HIS A 148 6.02 3.76 -16.79
N ARG A 149 7.02 3.85 -15.91
CA ARG A 149 7.13 2.94 -14.74
C ARG A 149 6.11 3.23 -13.65
N TRP A 150 5.49 4.41 -13.67
CA TRP A 150 4.54 4.90 -12.67
C TRP A 150 3.10 4.87 -13.20
N SER A 151 2.81 4.04 -14.21
CA SER A 151 1.48 3.93 -14.84
C SER A 151 0.45 3.23 -13.96
N ASP A 152 0.87 2.21 -13.23
CA ASP A 152 0.01 1.34 -12.44
C ASP A 152 0.78 0.75 -11.25
N SER A 153 0.04 0.30 -10.24
CA SER A 153 0.61 -0.24 -9.00
C SER A 153 1.49 -1.46 -9.24
N PHE A 154 1.13 -2.35 -10.18
CA PHE A 154 1.91 -3.57 -10.42
C PHE A 154 3.27 -3.26 -11.02
N THR A 155 3.30 -2.42 -12.07
CA THR A 155 4.56 -1.98 -12.70
C THR A 155 5.44 -1.26 -11.69
N LEU A 156 4.86 -0.36 -10.89
CA LEU A 156 5.58 0.42 -9.88
C LEU A 156 6.16 -0.46 -8.77
N PHE A 157 5.37 -1.39 -8.22
CA PHE A 157 5.82 -2.28 -7.14
C PHE A 157 6.83 -3.30 -7.64
N LYS A 158 6.63 -3.92 -8.81
CA LYS A 158 7.60 -4.83 -9.44
C LYS A 158 8.93 -4.12 -9.70
N HIS A 159 8.90 -2.88 -10.21
CA HIS A 159 10.12 -2.09 -10.38
C HIS A 159 10.79 -1.80 -9.04
N THR A 160 10.02 -1.39 -8.02
CA THR A 160 10.56 -1.09 -6.69
C THR A 160 11.23 -2.32 -6.05
N LEU A 161 10.65 -3.52 -6.21
CA LEU A 161 11.26 -4.78 -5.76
C LEU A 161 12.59 -5.08 -6.46
N ALA A 162 12.68 -4.80 -7.76
CA ALA A 162 13.92 -4.97 -8.51
C ALA A 162 15.03 -4.01 -8.04
N VAL A 163 14.66 -2.81 -7.59
CA VAL A 163 15.59 -1.75 -7.17
C VAL A 163 16.00 -1.87 -5.70
N THR A 164 15.10 -2.31 -4.82
CA THR A 164 15.30 -2.26 -3.36
C THR A 164 15.18 -3.60 -2.63
N PRO A 165 15.69 -4.74 -3.13
CA PRO A 165 15.54 -6.01 -2.43
C PRO A 165 16.45 -6.09 -1.18
N PRO A 166 16.00 -6.67 -0.05
CA PRO A 166 14.63 -7.11 0.27
C PRO A 166 13.72 -5.93 0.66
N ASN A 167 12.48 -5.91 0.14
CA ASN A 167 11.50 -4.86 0.44
C ASN A 167 10.16 -5.43 0.89
N LEU A 168 10.08 -5.70 2.19
CA LEU A 168 8.90 -6.25 2.84
C LEU A 168 7.61 -5.45 2.58
N MET A 169 7.69 -4.11 2.67
CA MET A 169 6.52 -3.24 2.47
C MET A 169 5.94 -3.46 1.08
N ILE A 170 6.82 -3.52 0.07
CA ILE A 170 6.39 -3.64 -1.33
C ILE A 170 5.99 -5.07 -1.68
N GLU A 171 6.60 -6.10 -1.07
CA GLU A 171 6.09 -7.48 -1.20
C GLU A 171 4.64 -7.57 -0.68
N ASN A 172 4.35 -6.97 0.48
CA ASN A 172 2.99 -6.94 1.03
C ASN A 172 2.02 -6.11 0.17
N ASP A 173 2.42 -4.92 -0.28
CA ASP A 173 1.58 -4.05 -1.11
C ASP A 173 1.27 -4.68 -2.47
N LEU A 174 2.25 -5.35 -3.10
CA LEU A 174 2.06 -6.07 -4.35
C LEU A 174 1.15 -7.29 -4.16
N GLY A 175 1.35 -8.07 -3.08
CA GLY A 175 0.45 -9.17 -2.73
C GLY A 175 -0.99 -8.70 -2.53
N SER A 176 -1.18 -7.57 -1.83
CA SER A 176 -2.50 -6.98 -1.59
C SER A 176 -3.18 -6.53 -2.88
N ALA A 177 -2.44 -5.87 -3.77
CA ALA A 177 -2.95 -5.46 -5.08
C ALA A 177 -3.34 -6.66 -5.97
N LEU A 178 -2.54 -7.73 -5.95
CA LEU A 178 -2.83 -8.98 -6.66
C LEU A 178 -4.08 -9.68 -6.11
N SER A 179 -4.18 -9.80 -4.78
CA SER A 179 -5.32 -10.43 -4.12
C SER A 179 -6.62 -9.67 -4.38
N SER A 180 -6.58 -8.34 -4.34
CA SER A 180 -7.72 -7.47 -4.69
C SER A 180 -8.15 -7.61 -6.16
N SER A 181 -7.25 -8.07 -7.02
CA SER A 181 -7.53 -8.34 -8.45
C SER A 181 -7.94 -9.79 -8.71
N GLY A 182 -8.13 -10.60 -7.66
CA GLY A 182 -8.49 -12.02 -7.77
C GLY A 182 -7.31 -12.95 -8.09
N LEU A 183 -6.09 -12.43 -8.20
CA LEU A 183 -4.88 -13.21 -8.51
C LEU A 183 -4.28 -13.78 -7.22
N HIS A 184 -5.04 -14.63 -6.54
CA HIS A 184 -4.70 -15.13 -5.20
C HIS A 184 -3.44 -16.01 -5.20
N ASP A 185 -3.17 -16.76 -6.27
CA ASP A 185 -1.95 -17.58 -6.39
C ASP A 185 -0.69 -16.74 -6.44
N GLU A 186 -0.69 -15.68 -7.25
CA GLU A 186 0.45 -14.74 -7.32
C GLU A 186 0.58 -13.95 -6.01
N ALA A 187 -0.55 -13.53 -5.41
CA ALA A 187 -0.55 -12.83 -4.13
C ALA A 187 0.12 -13.64 -3.01
N ALA A 188 -0.19 -14.94 -2.93
CA ALA A 188 0.37 -15.83 -1.93
C ALA A 188 1.91 -15.89 -1.98
N VAL A 189 2.50 -15.92 -3.19
CA VAL A 189 3.97 -15.92 -3.37
C VAL A 189 4.60 -14.68 -2.77
N HIS A 190 3.96 -13.51 -2.94
CA HIS A 190 4.46 -12.25 -2.40
C HIS A 190 4.28 -12.16 -0.87
N PHE A 191 3.17 -12.66 -0.32
CA PHE A 191 2.98 -12.75 1.14
C PHE A 191 3.92 -13.75 1.80
N GLU A 192 4.24 -14.88 1.15
CA GLU A 192 5.25 -15.83 1.63
C GLU A 192 6.63 -15.17 1.74
N LYS A 193 7.07 -14.45 0.69
CA LYS A 193 8.32 -13.67 0.73
C LYS A 193 8.31 -12.61 1.83
N ALA A 194 7.19 -11.93 2.00
CA ALA A 194 7.02 -10.97 3.09
C ALA A 194 7.25 -11.66 4.45
N LEU A 195 6.59 -12.78 4.71
CA LEU A 195 6.72 -13.56 5.95
C LEU A 195 8.15 -14.09 6.19
N GLU A 196 8.89 -14.46 5.14
CA GLU A 196 10.29 -14.88 5.24
C GLU A 196 11.24 -13.74 5.66
N ILE A 197 10.93 -12.51 5.25
CA ILE A 197 11.78 -11.32 5.49
C ILE A 197 11.42 -10.64 6.82
N ILE A 198 10.19 -10.82 7.31
CA ILE A 198 9.70 -10.14 8.53
C ILE A 198 10.60 -10.48 9.73
N PRO A 199 11.29 -9.49 10.32
CA PRO A 199 12.04 -9.73 11.54
C PRO A 199 11.07 -9.97 12.70
N ALA A 200 11.41 -10.91 13.59
CA ALA A 200 10.54 -11.42 14.65
C ALA A 200 9.98 -10.38 15.66
N HIS A 201 10.45 -9.13 15.63
CA HIS A 201 9.99 -8.04 16.51
C HIS A 201 9.05 -7.03 15.81
N TYR A 202 8.68 -7.27 14.55
CA TYR A 202 7.77 -6.42 13.78
C TYR A 202 6.32 -6.91 13.87
N ASP A 203 5.78 -7.00 15.09
CA ASP A 203 4.46 -7.62 15.35
C ASP A 203 3.33 -7.05 14.51
N SER A 204 3.32 -5.73 14.26
CA SER A 204 2.30 -5.10 13.40
C SER A 204 2.36 -5.60 11.96
N LEU A 205 3.57 -5.64 11.40
CA LEU A 205 3.77 -5.96 9.99
C LEU A 205 3.66 -7.47 9.78
N LEU A 206 4.09 -8.25 10.78
CA LEU A 206 3.85 -9.68 10.84
C LEU A 206 2.35 -9.98 10.89
N TYR A 207 1.59 -9.28 11.74
CA TYR A 207 0.14 -9.39 11.80
C TYR A 207 -0.51 -9.09 10.44
N ASP A 208 -0.15 -7.97 9.80
CA ASP A 208 -0.74 -7.58 8.51
C ASP A 208 -0.44 -8.63 7.42
N ALA A 209 0.79 -9.15 7.36
CA ALA A 209 1.17 -10.20 6.42
C ALA A 209 0.45 -11.53 6.69
N LEU A 210 0.32 -11.95 7.97
CA LEU A 210 -0.40 -13.16 8.34
C LEU A 210 -1.89 -13.04 8.00
N LEU A 211 -2.52 -11.89 8.29
CA LEU A 211 -3.92 -11.65 7.95
C LEU A 211 -4.13 -11.68 6.44
N ASN A 212 -3.28 -10.98 5.66
CA ASN A 212 -3.37 -10.97 4.21
C ASN A 212 -3.15 -12.37 3.59
N MET A 213 -2.26 -13.18 4.18
CA MET A 213 -2.08 -14.56 3.78
C MET A 213 -3.31 -15.42 4.11
N GLY A 214 -3.92 -15.22 5.29
CA GLY A 214 -5.19 -15.85 5.67
C GLY A 214 -6.31 -15.53 4.68
N ILE A 215 -6.46 -14.25 4.30
CA ILE A 215 -7.45 -13.82 3.31
C ILE A 215 -7.21 -14.52 1.97
N THR A 216 -5.95 -14.58 1.55
CA THR A 216 -5.56 -15.19 0.27
C THR A 216 -5.85 -16.70 0.27
N ARG A 217 -5.53 -17.41 1.36
CA ARG A 217 -5.83 -18.83 1.51
C ARG A 217 -7.34 -19.11 1.58
N PHE A 218 -8.11 -18.21 2.18
CA PHE A 218 -9.57 -18.31 2.19
C PHE A 218 -10.14 -18.27 0.77
N TYR A 219 -9.76 -17.29 -0.05
CA TYR A 219 -10.24 -17.20 -1.44
C TYR A 219 -9.72 -18.32 -2.35
N GLN A 220 -8.57 -18.92 -2.04
CA GLN A 220 -8.10 -20.15 -2.69
C GLN A 220 -8.86 -21.41 -2.25
N ASN A 221 -9.85 -21.29 -1.37
CA ASN A 221 -10.57 -22.40 -0.73
C ASN A 221 -9.65 -23.36 0.08
N ARG A 222 -8.47 -22.86 0.50
CA ARG A 222 -7.53 -23.57 1.38
C ARG A 222 -7.87 -23.25 2.84
N LEU A 223 -9.09 -23.59 3.25
CA LEU A 223 -9.67 -23.20 4.53
C LEU A 223 -8.85 -23.58 5.77
N PRO A 224 -8.24 -24.79 5.86
CA PRO A 224 -7.41 -25.14 7.02
C PRO A 224 -6.23 -24.18 7.22
N GLU A 225 -5.57 -23.79 6.13
CA GLU A 225 -4.44 -22.85 6.20
C GLU A 225 -4.91 -21.44 6.54
N ALA A 226 -6.05 -21.01 5.99
CA ALA A 226 -6.64 -19.72 6.36
C ALA A 226 -6.88 -19.62 7.87
N ILE A 227 -7.42 -20.69 8.48
CA ILE A 227 -7.62 -20.78 9.94
C ILE A 227 -6.28 -20.68 10.68
N GLU A 228 -5.25 -21.42 10.27
CA GLU A 228 -3.92 -21.38 10.89
C GLU A 228 -3.30 -19.98 10.85
N TYR A 229 -3.41 -19.29 9.71
CA TYR A 229 -2.91 -17.92 9.56
C TYR A 229 -3.72 -16.93 10.43
N CYS A 230 -5.04 -17.04 10.49
CA CYS A 230 -5.87 -16.21 11.36
C CYS A 230 -5.53 -16.41 12.83
N GLN A 231 -5.40 -17.67 13.28
CA GLN A 231 -4.99 -17.99 14.65
C GLN A 231 -3.59 -17.44 14.95
N SER A 232 -2.67 -17.47 13.98
CA SER A 232 -1.34 -16.89 14.12
C SER A 232 -1.39 -15.38 14.24
N ALA A 233 -2.24 -14.70 13.47
CA ALA A 233 -2.47 -13.26 13.59
C ALA A 233 -3.09 -12.91 14.96
N LEU A 234 -4.07 -13.68 15.44
CA LEU A 234 -4.71 -13.50 16.74
C LEU A 234 -3.77 -13.73 17.92
N ARG A 235 -2.76 -14.59 17.80
CA ARG A 235 -1.70 -14.71 18.82
C ARG A 235 -0.89 -13.42 18.97
N LEU A 236 -0.74 -12.63 17.92
CA LEU A 236 -0.06 -11.33 17.95
C LEU A 236 -0.99 -10.20 18.40
N ARG A 237 -2.24 -10.24 17.95
CA ARG A 237 -3.27 -9.26 18.28
C ARG A 237 -4.57 -9.98 18.62
N PRO A 238 -4.79 -10.30 19.91
CA PRO A 238 -6.01 -10.97 20.34
C PRO A 238 -7.26 -10.17 19.99
N ASP A 239 -7.25 -8.85 20.18
CA ASP A 239 -8.43 -8.01 19.97
C ASP A 239 -8.50 -7.45 18.52
N ALA A 240 -8.31 -8.32 17.52
CA ALA A 240 -8.28 -7.94 16.11
C ALA A 240 -9.58 -8.33 15.38
N PRO A 241 -10.53 -7.39 15.16
CA PRO A 241 -11.86 -7.72 14.63
C PRO A 241 -11.81 -8.40 13.25
N LYS A 242 -10.97 -7.92 12.34
CA LYS A 242 -10.82 -8.52 10.99
C LYS A 242 -10.28 -9.94 11.02
N ALA A 243 -9.43 -10.28 11.99
CA ALA A 243 -8.88 -11.61 12.11
C ALA A 243 -9.91 -12.61 12.69
N HIS A 244 -10.71 -12.16 13.67
CA HIS A 244 -11.85 -12.91 14.18
C HIS A 244 -12.93 -13.15 13.12
N ASP A 245 -13.29 -12.11 12.36
CA ASP A 245 -14.27 -12.20 11.29
C ASP A 245 -13.85 -13.21 10.22
N LEU A 246 -12.60 -13.12 9.74
CA LEU A 246 -12.06 -14.06 8.77
C LEU A 246 -11.96 -15.49 9.31
N LEU A 247 -11.55 -15.67 10.57
CA LEU A 247 -11.51 -16.97 11.22
C LEU A 247 -12.91 -17.59 11.26
N GLY A 248 -13.92 -16.83 11.68
CA GLY A 248 -15.30 -17.31 11.72
C GLY A 248 -15.86 -17.61 10.34
N MET A 249 -15.58 -16.79 9.32
CA MET A 249 -15.95 -17.09 7.93
C MET A 249 -15.35 -18.42 7.45
N ALA A 250 -14.06 -18.65 7.73
CA ALA A 250 -13.38 -19.89 7.36
C ALA A 250 -13.96 -21.12 8.09
N LEU A 251 -14.26 -20.98 9.40
CA LEU A 251 -14.92 -22.01 10.20
C LEU A 251 -16.33 -22.34 9.69
N ALA A 252 -17.11 -21.32 9.31
CA ALA A 252 -18.45 -21.49 8.77
C ALA A 252 -18.42 -22.30 7.46
N MET A 253 -17.44 -22.04 6.59
CA MET A 253 -17.26 -22.79 5.34
C MET A 253 -16.81 -24.25 5.56
N GLN A 254 -16.16 -24.54 6.69
CA GLN A 254 -15.84 -25.92 7.09
C GLN A 254 -16.98 -26.64 7.83
N GLY A 255 -18.12 -25.99 8.05
CA GLY A 255 -19.26 -26.56 8.76
C GLY A 255 -19.19 -26.45 10.28
N HIS A 256 -18.21 -25.71 10.84
CA HIS A 256 -18.10 -25.45 12.27
C HIS A 256 -18.95 -24.24 12.68
N GLY A 257 -20.26 -24.32 12.46
CA GLY A 257 -21.16 -23.16 12.51
C GLY A 257 -21.23 -22.43 13.85
N GLU A 258 -21.30 -23.13 14.99
CA GLU A 258 -21.34 -22.47 16.30
C GLU A 258 -20.00 -21.80 16.65
N ALA A 259 -18.87 -22.46 16.36
CA ALA A 259 -17.55 -21.85 16.55
C ALA A 259 -17.38 -20.60 15.67
N ALA A 260 -17.87 -20.65 14.42
CA ALA A 260 -17.88 -19.49 13.54
C ALA A 260 -18.71 -18.33 14.09
N LEU A 261 -19.86 -18.63 14.68
CA LEU A 261 -20.73 -17.63 15.28
C LEU A 261 -20.05 -16.95 16.49
N ASP A 262 -19.35 -17.70 17.33
CA ASP A 262 -18.63 -17.12 18.47
C ASP A 262 -17.52 -16.15 18.02
N GLU A 263 -16.74 -16.53 17.01
CA GLU A 263 -15.67 -15.69 16.45
C GLU A 263 -16.23 -14.41 15.79
N ILE A 264 -17.25 -14.52 14.94
CA ILE A 264 -17.83 -13.35 14.26
C ILE A 264 -18.60 -12.46 15.24
N ARG A 265 -19.25 -13.03 16.26
CA ARG A 265 -19.87 -12.24 17.32
C ARG A 265 -18.82 -11.42 18.05
N HIS A 266 -17.67 -12.03 18.38
CA HIS A 266 -16.58 -11.30 19.03
C HIS A 266 -16.00 -10.21 18.11
N ALA A 267 -15.87 -10.46 16.81
CA ALA A 267 -15.50 -9.42 15.84
C ALA A 267 -16.48 -8.24 15.84
N ALA A 268 -17.79 -8.51 15.92
CA ALA A 268 -18.83 -7.49 15.97
C ALA A 268 -18.83 -6.71 17.30
N GLU A 269 -18.48 -7.34 18.43
CA GLU A 269 -18.29 -6.67 19.72
C GLU A 269 -17.10 -5.71 19.68
N LEU A 270 -16.00 -6.11 19.04
CA LEU A 270 -14.80 -5.30 18.88
C LEU A 270 -14.99 -4.13 17.89
N ALA A 271 -15.81 -4.33 16.86
CA ALA A 271 -16.05 -3.36 15.79
C ALA A 271 -17.55 -3.22 15.45
N PRO A 272 -18.38 -2.67 16.37
CA PRO A 272 -19.83 -2.65 16.20
C PRO A 272 -20.32 -1.80 15.02
N ASN A 273 -19.50 -0.85 14.57
CA ASN A 273 -19.80 0.05 13.45
C ASN A 273 -19.21 -0.43 12.10
N ASP A 274 -18.69 -1.65 12.02
CA ASP A 274 -18.20 -2.22 10.76
C ASP A 274 -19.33 -2.94 10.02
N ALA A 275 -19.72 -2.38 8.86
CA ALA A 275 -20.86 -2.88 8.09
C ALA A 275 -20.63 -4.29 7.54
N ASP A 276 -19.39 -4.64 7.18
CA ASP A 276 -19.08 -5.95 6.61
C ASP A 276 -19.16 -7.03 7.69
N ILE A 277 -18.62 -6.76 8.88
CA ILE A 277 -18.71 -7.67 10.04
C ILE A 277 -20.17 -7.89 10.47
N GLN A 278 -21.00 -6.84 10.51
CA GLN A 278 -22.44 -6.99 10.80
C GLN A 278 -23.14 -7.88 9.76
N LYS A 279 -22.80 -7.70 8.48
CA LYS A 279 -23.33 -8.53 7.40
C LYS A 279 -22.85 -9.97 7.54
N ASP A 280 -21.58 -10.23 7.86
CA ASP A 280 -21.04 -11.58 8.01
C ASP A 280 -21.59 -12.30 9.26
N LEU A 281 -21.92 -11.56 10.33
CA LEU A 281 -22.69 -12.07 11.47
C LEU A 281 -24.10 -12.50 11.03
N GLY A 282 -24.80 -11.64 10.28
CA GLY A 282 -26.11 -11.96 9.71
C GLY A 282 -26.07 -13.21 8.82
N VAL A 283 -25.07 -13.34 7.95
CA VAL A 283 -24.88 -14.54 7.10
C VAL A 283 -24.70 -15.79 7.94
N THR A 284 -23.89 -15.71 8.99
CA THR A 284 -23.59 -16.85 9.86
C THR A 284 -24.83 -17.29 10.66
N LEU A 285 -25.58 -16.35 11.20
CA LEU A 285 -26.86 -16.60 11.87
C LEU A 285 -27.90 -17.23 10.92
N ALA A 286 -27.99 -16.72 9.69
CA ALA A 286 -28.89 -17.26 8.67
C ALA A 286 -28.56 -18.72 8.34
N ARG A 287 -27.27 -19.05 8.17
CA ARG A 287 -26.79 -20.42 7.93
C ARG A 287 -27.10 -21.38 9.09
N LEU A 288 -27.12 -20.88 10.32
CA LEU A 288 -27.52 -21.63 11.52
C LEU A 288 -29.05 -21.71 11.71
N GLY A 289 -29.83 -21.14 10.80
CA GLY A 289 -31.30 -21.12 10.90
C GLY A 289 -31.85 -20.10 11.90
N ARG A 290 -31.01 -19.23 12.47
CA ARG A 290 -31.39 -18.13 13.36
C ARG A 290 -31.86 -16.92 12.54
N ILE A 291 -32.90 -17.14 11.74
CA ILE A 291 -33.35 -16.19 10.72
C ILE A 291 -33.79 -14.84 11.31
N PRO A 292 -34.54 -14.75 12.42
CA PRO A 292 -34.90 -13.47 13.00
C PRO A 292 -33.68 -12.62 13.37
N GLU A 293 -32.70 -13.21 14.07
CA GLU A 293 -31.45 -12.51 14.45
C GLU A 293 -30.66 -12.08 13.20
N SER A 294 -30.64 -12.89 12.14
CA SER A 294 -29.95 -12.51 10.90
C SER A 294 -30.52 -11.24 10.26
N ILE A 295 -31.84 -11.06 10.31
CA ILE A 295 -32.53 -9.90 9.73
C ILE A 295 -32.10 -8.62 10.46
N ASP A 296 -32.03 -8.66 11.79
CA ASP A 296 -31.60 -7.51 12.60
C ASP A 296 -30.17 -7.07 12.24
N HIS A 297 -29.24 -8.03 12.11
CA HIS A 297 -27.86 -7.74 11.74
C HIS A 297 -27.71 -7.27 10.29
N PHE A 298 -28.51 -7.77 9.35
CA PHE A 298 -28.52 -7.22 7.99
C PHE A 298 -29.07 -5.79 7.94
N HIS A 299 -30.10 -5.48 8.73
CA HIS A 299 -30.57 -4.10 8.86
C HIS A 299 -29.49 -3.20 9.44
N GLU A 300 -28.74 -3.64 10.45
CA GLU A 300 -27.62 -2.86 11.00
C GLU A 300 -26.50 -2.66 9.97
N ALA A 301 -26.12 -3.71 9.23
CA ALA A 301 -25.15 -3.60 8.14
C ALA A 301 -25.59 -2.57 7.07
N LEU A 302 -26.87 -2.56 6.70
CA LEU A 302 -27.43 -1.59 5.74
C LEU A 302 -27.61 -0.20 6.32
N ARG A 303 -27.81 -0.06 7.64
CA ARG A 303 -27.80 1.23 8.33
C ARG A 303 -26.40 1.86 8.28
N LEU A 304 -25.36 1.04 8.43
CA LEU A 304 -23.95 1.46 8.37
C LEU A 304 -23.48 1.71 6.92
N ASN A 305 -23.91 0.85 5.97
CA ASN A 305 -23.60 1.00 4.55
C ASN A 305 -24.83 0.68 3.68
N PRO A 306 -25.64 1.69 3.31
CA PRO A 306 -26.83 1.51 2.47
C PRO A 306 -26.55 1.06 1.03
N TYR A 307 -25.29 1.05 0.59
CA TYR A 307 -24.89 0.70 -0.78
C TYR A 307 -24.32 -0.72 -0.89
N ASN A 308 -24.43 -1.54 0.16
CA ASN A 308 -23.97 -2.92 0.14
C ASN A 308 -24.98 -3.84 -0.56
N ALA A 309 -24.74 -4.13 -1.84
CA ALA A 309 -25.60 -5.00 -2.65
C ALA A 309 -25.73 -6.43 -2.07
N SER A 310 -24.66 -6.97 -1.48
CA SER A 310 -24.68 -8.31 -0.87
C SER A 310 -25.55 -8.35 0.38
N ALA A 311 -25.48 -7.32 1.24
CA ALA A 311 -26.31 -7.21 2.42
C ALA A 311 -27.81 -7.12 2.07
N HIS A 312 -28.18 -6.33 1.04
CA HIS A 312 -29.55 -6.30 0.52
C HIS A 312 -30.03 -7.67 0.04
N ASN A 313 -29.23 -8.39 -0.76
CA ASN A 313 -29.59 -9.73 -1.21
C ASN A 313 -29.76 -10.72 -0.04
N ASN A 314 -28.87 -10.66 0.96
CA ASN A 314 -28.95 -11.57 2.10
C ASN A 314 -30.13 -11.25 3.03
N LEU A 315 -30.44 -9.96 3.24
CA LEU A 315 -31.66 -9.54 3.93
C LEU A 315 -32.91 -10.06 3.22
N GLY A 316 -32.98 -9.88 1.88
CA GLY A 316 -34.07 -10.40 1.07
C GLY A 316 -34.23 -11.91 1.21
N LEU A 317 -33.13 -12.67 1.22
CA LEU A 317 -33.14 -14.13 1.44
C LEU A 317 -33.70 -14.50 2.81
N SER A 318 -33.25 -13.86 3.89
CA SER A 318 -33.75 -14.12 5.24
C SER A 318 -35.22 -13.73 5.42
N LEU A 319 -35.67 -12.63 4.81
CA LEU A 319 -37.07 -12.22 4.78
C LEU A 319 -37.93 -13.24 4.02
N LEU A 320 -37.46 -13.70 2.86
CA LEU A 320 -38.15 -14.71 2.06
C LEU A 320 -38.29 -16.04 2.83
N GLN A 321 -37.22 -16.47 3.51
CA GLN A 321 -37.22 -17.67 4.35
C GLN A 321 -38.15 -17.53 5.56
N SER A 322 -38.31 -16.32 6.09
CA SER A 322 -39.27 -15.98 7.15
C SER A 322 -40.71 -15.84 6.65
N GLY A 323 -40.99 -16.18 5.39
CA GLY A 323 -42.34 -16.13 4.81
C GLY A 323 -42.85 -14.73 4.50
N LYS A 324 -41.95 -13.75 4.35
CA LYS A 324 -42.25 -12.34 4.06
C LYS A 324 -41.83 -11.95 2.64
N PRO A 325 -42.39 -12.55 1.58
CA PRO A 325 -41.98 -12.27 0.20
C PRO A 325 -42.25 -10.83 -0.23
N GLY A 326 -43.25 -10.15 0.37
CA GLY A 326 -43.52 -8.73 0.10
C GLY A 326 -42.42 -7.80 0.60
N GLU A 327 -41.78 -8.12 1.73
CA GLU A 327 -40.66 -7.35 2.28
C GLU A 327 -39.33 -7.67 1.58
N SER A 328 -39.15 -8.88 1.03
CA SER A 328 -37.89 -9.29 0.39
C SER A 328 -37.68 -8.75 -1.03
N ILE A 329 -38.76 -8.54 -1.80
CA ILE A 329 -38.70 -8.01 -3.17
C ILE A 329 -37.92 -6.69 -3.28
N PRO A 330 -38.24 -5.62 -2.50
CA PRO A 330 -37.52 -4.35 -2.60
C PRO A 330 -36.02 -4.48 -2.27
N GLU A 331 -35.65 -5.43 -1.40
CA GLU A 331 -34.27 -5.71 -1.06
C GLU A 331 -33.51 -6.35 -2.24
N PHE A 332 -34.12 -7.33 -2.92
CA PHE A 332 -33.52 -7.89 -4.14
C PHE A 332 -33.43 -6.87 -5.28
N GLU A 333 -34.43 -6.01 -5.43
CA GLU A 333 -34.39 -4.92 -6.41
C GLU A 333 -33.28 -3.90 -6.09
N ALA A 334 -33.08 -3.56 -4.82
CA ALA A 334 -31.98 -2.72 -4.38
C ALA A 334 -30.62 -3.38 -4.66
N ALA A 335 -30.48 -4.67 -4.36
CA ALA A 335 -29.26 -5.44 -4.66
C ALA A 335 -28.91 -5.41 -6.15
N LEU A 336 -29.89 -5.66 -7.04
CA LEU A 336 -29.69 -5.64 -8.50
C LEU A 336 -29.46 -4.23 -9.06
N ARG A 337 -30.04 -3.19 -8.44
CA ARG A 337 -29.76 -1.80 -8.81
C ARG A 337 -28.32 -1.41 -8.49
N LEU A 338 -27.80 -1.88 -7.35
CA LEU A 338 -26.43 -1.60 -6.91
C LEU A 338 -25.39 -2.46 -7.64
N ASN A 339 -25.73 -3.72 -7.92
CA ASN A 339 -24.91 -4.64 -8.69
C ASN A 339 -25.80 -5.52 -9.60
N PRO A 340 -25.97 -5.14 -10.88
CA PRO A 340 -26.77 -5.91 -11.84
C PRO A 340 -26.25 -7.33 -12.10
N GLU A 341 -24.96 -7.58 -11.85
CA GLU A 341 -24.30 -8.86 -12.08
C GLU A 341 -24.22 -9.73 -10.80
N LEU A 342 -24.86 -9.30 -9.70
CA LEU A 342 -24.85 -10.06 -8.45
C LEU A 342 -25.50 -11.43 -8.65
N GLN A 343 -24.69 -12.49 -8.55
CA GLN A 343 -25.13 -13.85 -8.78
C GLN A 343 -26.26 -14.25 -7.82
N GLY A 344 -27.27 -14.93 -8.36
CA GLY A 344 -28.43 -15.41 -7.60
C GLY A 344 -29.47 -14.35 -7.23
N ALA A 345 -29.16 -13.04 -7.27
CA ALA A 345 -30.11 -12.00 -6.86
C ALA A 345 -31.36 -11.94 -7.76
N ALA A 346 -31.19 -12.06 -9.08
CA ALA A 346 -32.31 -12.12 -10.02
C ALA A 346 -33.17 -13.37 -9.83
N ASP A 347 -32.57 -14.51 -9.49
CA ASP A 347 -33.28 -15.75 -9.22
C ASP A 347 -34.06 -15.67 -7.90
N ASN A 348 -33.46 -15.06 -6.89
CA ASN A 348 -34.10 -14.81 -5.61
C ASN A 348 -35.29 -13.85 -5.74
N LEU A 349 -35.17 -12.80 -6.55
CA LEU A 349 -36.28 -11.91 -6.87
C LEU A 349 -37.43 -12.67 -7.55
N ARG A 350 -37.14 -13.49 -8.56
CA ARG A 350 -38.15 -14.32 -9.24
C ARG A 350 -38.85 -15.27 -8.26
N ARG A 351 -38.09 -15.90 -7.36
CA ARG A 351 -38.64 -16.79 -6.31
C ARG A 351 -39.55 -16.02 -5.35
N ALA A 352 -39.15 -14.82 -4.92
CA ALA A 352 -39.95 -13.98 -4.04
C ALA A 352 -41.27 -13.56 -4.70
N GLN A 353 -41.24 -13.15 -5.96
CA GLN A 353 -42.44 -12.80 -6.74
C GLN A 353 -43.38 -13.99 -6.91
N ALA A 354 -42.86 -15.18 -7.20
CA ALA A 354 -43.66 -16.40 -7.33
C ALA A 354 -44.30 -16.84 -6.00
N GLN A 355 -43.59 -16.66 -4.88
CA GLN A 355 -44.14 -16.94 -3.55
C GLN A 355 -45.21 -15.91 -3.14
N LEU A 356 -45.03 -14.64 -3.50
CA LEU A 356 -46.03 -13.61 -3.23
C LEU A 356 -47.31 -13.83 -4.07
N SER A 357 -47.18 -14.27 -5.33
CA SER A 357 -48.33 -14.53 -6.18
C SER A 357 -49.11 -15.77 -5.78
N SER A 358 -48.47 -16.78 -5.19
CA SER A 358 -49.15 -17.98 -4.67
C SER A 358 -49.81 -17.77 -3.30
N GLN A 359 -49.46 -16.70 -2.58
CA GLN A 359 -50.10 -16.29 -1.34
C GLN A 359 -51.37 -15.42 -1.55
N ARG A 360 -51.63 -14.98 -2.78
CA ARG A 360 -52.82 -14.24 -3.18
C ARG A 360 -53.84 -15.19 -3.80
#